data_AF-A0A3Q2XPM9-F1
#
_entry.id   AF-A0A3Q2XPM9-F1
#
_cell.length_a   1.000
_cell.length_b   1.000
_cell.length_c   1.000
_cell.angle_alpha   90.00
_cell.angle_beta   90.00
_cell.angle_gamma   90.00
#
_symmetry.space_group_name_H-M   'P 1'
#
loop_
_entity.id
_entity.type
_entity.pdbx_description
1 polymer ?
#
loop_
_entity_poly.entity_id
_entity_poly.type
_entity_poly.pdbx_seq_one_letter_code
_entity_poly.pdbx_strand_id
1 'polypeptide(L)'
;MFIAALSFAYFCKTLAGTFVKSSITQLERRFDLSSSRVGLIDGSFELGNLLFLAVVSHFGAKMHRPRLIAAGSVLMAAGTFSFSPLSPTTASNNKAYARKVVLMSSFDCEHPTIHCVCAACEKESSSNMWIYVFLGNALRGIGETPVTPLGISYIDDFAKAENSPFYIACIQTIALLGPVFGYLLGSYCANLYVDVGYVDMESVTISPNDARWVGAWWLGMLVSAGLLFLASIPFWFFPRSPDVKEAKPHLLCNPTYFLLICGSTLKFNSLVGMFTFNAKYIEQQFGQSASRANFLIGVLTLPAVAVGIFLGGVVMKRYKLSVVSGAQFSFAVSLGAYLLVFLKFFTKCDNIPVAGLTTSYNGSVLLARRWGYSGDVGCNSNCSCSADVWDPVCSDSGITYISPCLAGCLSYSGYGKKTVFHNCTCVSASFPAGSSTSVKLGQCPQAKSCSRSFTSYMAVSVLSAFISSLGITPAYMVTIRCISPHLKSLALGMQTMIVRVLGGIPAPIYFGAFIDLTCLKWSVKKCGGRGACRLYDSDMYRYDIRNSIFIRNICAINFILFAGLFSWVWSLVSVASPFFSPSL
;
A
#
# COMPACT_ATOMS: atom_id res chain seq x y z
N MET A 1 11.31 -25.84 19.61
CA MET A 1 10.07 -26.06 18.82
C MET A 1 9.15 -24.83 18.83
N PHE A 2 8.69 -24.33 19.98
CA PHE A 2 7.80 -23.15 20.05
C PHE A 2 8.33 -21.93 19.28
N ILE A 3 9.62 -21.59 19.46
CA ILE A 3 10.27 -20.48 18.75
C ILE A 3 10.21 -20.66 17.22
N ALA A 4 10.38 -21.89 16.72
CA ALA A 4 10.30 -22.17 15.29
C ALA A 4 8.86 -21.99 14.76
N ALA A 5 7.87 -22.51 15.51
CA ALA A 5 6.45 -22.30 15.19
C ALA A 5 6.06 -20.81 15.20
N LEU A 6 6.52 -20.06 16.21
CA LEU A 6 6.29 -18.62 16.30
C LEU A 6 7.00 -17.83 15.22
N SER A 7 8.23 -18.21 14.87
CA SER A 7 8.96 -17.60 13.75
C SER A 7 8.22 -17.80 12.43
N PHE A 8 7.72 -19.02 12.18
CA PHE A 8 6.92 -19.32 11.00
C PHE A 8 5.60 -18.53 10.99
N ALA A 9 4.89 -18.45 12.11
CA ALA A 9 3.69 -17.62 12.23
C ALA A 9 3.96 -16.13 11.98
N TYR A 10 5.09 -15.61 12.48
CA TYR A 10 5.53 -14.24 12.22
C TYR A 10 5.84 -14.00 10.74
N PHE A 11 6.51 -14.96 10.09
CA PHE A 11 6.74 -14.93 8.65
C PHE A 11 5.42 -14.91 7.87
N CYS A 12 4.49 -15.82 8.19
CA CYS A 12 3.20 -15.91 7.48
C CYS A 12 2.34 -14.66 7.68
N LYS A 13 2.28 -14.09 8.91
CA LYS A 13 1.47 -12.88 9.15
C LYS A 13 2.00 -11.65 8.42
N THR A 14 3.32 -11.49 8.34
CA THR A 14 3.91 -10.32 7.66
C THR A 14 3.90 -10.50 6.14
N LEU A 15 4.05 -11.73 5.64
CA LEU A 15 3.81 -12.07 4.23
C LEU A 15 2.37 -11.73 3.82
N ALA A 16 1.37 -12.21 4.56
CA ALA A 16 -0.03 -11.94 4.25
C ALA A 16 -0.35 -10.43 4.29
N GLY A 17 0.14 -9.72 5.31
CA GLY A 17 -0.07 -8.27 5.43
C GLY A 17 0.56 -7.46 4.30
N THR A 18 1.76 -7.83 3.85
CA THR A 18 2.43 -7.15 2.73
C THR A 18 1.85 -7.52 1.37
N PHE A 19 1.39 -8.76 1.21
CA PHE A 19 0.67 -9.19 0.02
C PHE A 19 -0.61 -8.36 -0.21
N VAL A 20 -1.40 -8.11 0.85
CA VAL A 20 -2.58 -7.22 0.78
C VAL A 20 -2.19 -5.84 0.27
N LYS A 21 -1.11 -5.25 0.81
CA LYS A 21 -0.62 -3.93 0.38
C LYS A 21 -0.15 -3.91 -1.07
N SER A 22 0.52 -4.97 -1.52
CA SER A 22 0.96 -5.12 -2.92
C SER A 22 -0.21 -5.25 -3.91
N SER A 23 -1.40 -5.63 -3.42
CA SER A 23 -2.62 -5.86 -4.22
C SER A 23 -3.59 -4.67 -4.22
N ILE A 24 -3.26 -3.57 -3.53
CA ILE A 24 -4.12 -2.38 -3.39
C ILE A 24 -4.60 -1.84 -4.73
N THR A 25 -3.71 -1.71 -5.72
CA THR A 25 -4.06 -1.20 -7.05
C THR A 25 -5.01 -2.15 -7.80
N GLN A 26 -4.93 -3.44 -7.51
CA GLN A 26 -5.80 -4.45 -8.12
C GLN A 26 -7.21 -4.40 -7.51
N LEU A 27 -7.31 -4.25 -6.18
CA LEU A 27 -8.58 -4.08 -5.48
C LEU A 27 -9.30 -2.79 -5.91
N GLU A 28 -8.54 -1.70 -6.06
CA GLU A 28 -9.06 -0.42 -6.53
C GLU A 28 -9.70 -0.53 -7.92
N ARG A 29 -8.97 -1.12 -8.88
CA ARG A 29 -9.43 -1.30 -10.27
C ARG A 29 -10.58 -2.31 -10.36
N ARG A 30 -10.58 -3.36 -9.54
CA ARG A 30 -11.60 -4.42 -9.57
C ARG A 30 -12.95 -3.94 -9.05
N PHE A 31 -12.95 -3.14 -7.99
CA PHE A 31 -14.18 -2.69 -7.31
C PHE A 31 -14.55 -1.23 -7.64
N ASP A 32 -13.83 -0.60 -8.58
CA ASP A 32 -13.97 0.80 -8.96
C ASP A 32 -14.06 1.72 -7.73
N LEU A 33 -13.05 1.59 -6.86
CA LEU A 33 -12.94 2.34 -5.61
C LEU A 33 -12.04 3.55 -5.77
N SER A 34 -12.28 4.57 -4.96
CA SER A 34 -11.32 5.65 -4.76
C SER A 34 -10.16 5.19 -3.87
N SER A 35 -9.00 5.83 -3.99
CA SER A 35 -7.80 5.48 -3.22
C SER A 35 -8.03 5.69 -1.72
N SER A 36 -8.81 6.70 -1.34
CA SER A 36 -9.29 6.95 0.03
C SER A 36 -10.10 5.78 0.60
N ARG A 37 -10.99 5.16 -0.20
CA ARG A 37 -11.76 3.98 0.21
C ARG A 37 -10.87 2.74 0.35
N VAL A 38 -9.89 2.55 -0.54
CA VAL A 38 -8.92 1.46 -0.38
C VAL A 38 -8.01 1.70 0.81
N GLY A 39 -7.68 2.96 1.11
CA GLY A 39 -7.01 3.36 2.34
C GLY A 39 -7.82 2.98 3.59
N LEU A 40 -9.14 3.18 3.58
CA LEU A 40 -10.02 2.72 4.64
C LEU A 40 -10.01 1.19 4.78
N ILE A 41 -9.97 0.45 3.67
CA ILE A 41 -9.81 -1.02 3.68
C ILE A 41 -8.47 -1.40 4.35
N ASP A 42 -7.34 -0.78 3.99
CA ASP A 42 -6.04 -1.05 4.63
C ASP A 42 -6.09 -0.75 6.14
N GLY A 43 -6.66 0.40 6.52
CA GLY A 43 -6.82 0.83 7.92
C GLY A 43 -7.74 -0.06 8.76
N SER A 44 -8.65 -0.81 8.15
CA SER A 44 -9.55 -1.73 8.86
C SER A 44 -8.83 -2.86 9.60
N PHE A 45 -7.63 -3.24 9.14
CA PHE A 45 -6.77 -4.17 9.85
C PHE A 45 -6.41 -3.67 11.26
N GLU A 46 -6.05 -2.39 11.35
CA GLU A 46 -5.69 -1.77 12.62
C GLU A 46 -6.94 -1.56 13.50
N LEU A 47 -8.10 -1.24 12.90
CA LEU A 47 -9.38 -1.19 13.61
C LEU A 47 -9.70 -2.54 14.28
N GLY A 48 -9.55 -3.65 13.54
CA GLY A 48 -9.77 -4.99 14.08
C GLY A 48 -8.79 -5.34 15.20
N ASN A 49 -7.51 -5.00 15.03
CA ASN A 49 -6.47 -5.29 16.02
C ASN A 49 -6.74 -4.56 17.35
N LEU A 50 -7.08 -3.27 17.30
CA LEU A 50 -7.27 -2.41 18.48
C LEU A 50 -8.41 -2.87 19.40
N LEU A 51 -9.56 -3.24 18.83
CA LEU A 51 -10.72 -3.71 19.60
C LEU A 51 -10.37 -4.94 20.43
N PHE A 52 -9.55 -5.84 19.88
CA PHE A 52 -9.22 -7.11 20.52
C PHE A 52 -7.96 -7.03 21.39
N LEU A 53 -7.06 -6.06 21.16
CA LEU A 53 -5.80 -5.93 21.88
C LEU A 53 -6.00 -5.67 23.38
N ALA A 54 -6.96 -4.83 23.73
CA ALA A 54 -7.31 -4.57 25.13
C ALA A 54 -7.82 -5.86 25.82
N VAL A 55 -8.69 -6.60 25.13
CA VAL A 55 -9.27 -7.86 25.63
C VAL A 55 -8.20 -8.92 25.84
N VAL A 56 -7.33 -9.14 24.85
CA VAL A 56 -6.25 -10.12 24.95
C VAL A 56 -5.21 -9.72 25.99
N SER A 57 -4.94 -8.43 26.16
CA SER A 57 -3.98 -7.96 27.18
C SER A 57 -4.49 -8.18 28.60
N HIS A 58 -5.81 -8.07 28.83
CA HIS A 58 -6.40 -8.25 30.16
C HIS A 58 -6.75 -9.72 30.50
N PHE A 59 -7.22 -10.49 29.52
CA PHE A 59 -7.67 -11.88 29.75
C PHE A 59 -6.69 -12.93 29.24
N GLY A 60 -5.84 -12.59 28.27
CA GLY A 60 -4.97 -13.54 27.58
C GLY A 60 -3.89 -14.16 28.48
N ALA A 61 -3.47 -13.45 29.53
CA ALA A 61 -2.50 -13.97 30.51
C ALA A 61 -3.07 -15.14 31.35
N LYS A 62 -4.39 -15.15 31.59
CA LYS A 62 -5.11 -16.16 32.41
C LYS A 62 -5.56 -17.38 31.60
N MET A 63 -5.50 -17.28 30.28
CA MET A 63 -5.94 -18.31 29.35
C MET A 63 -4.77 -19.13 28.81
N HIS A 64 -5.07 -20.22 28.11
CA HIS A 64 -4.06 -21.08 27.49
C HIS A 64 -3.37 -20.39 26.30
N ARG A 65 -2.30 -19.62 26.56
CA ARG A 65 -1.64 -18.73 25.59
C ARG A 65 -1.36 -19.35 24.22
N PRO A 66 -0.74 -20.55 24.09
CA PRO A 66 -0.55 -21.17 22.78
C PRO A 66 -1.86 -21.42 22.01
N ARG A 67 -2.93 -21.89 22.65
CA ARG A 67 -4.22 -22.11 21.99
C ARG A 67 -4.89 -20.82 21.55
N LEU A 68 -4.70 -19.72 22.28
CA LEU A 68 -5.13 -18.39 21.82
C LEU A 68 -4.34 -17.90 20.61
N ILE A 69 -3.03 -18.16 20.56
CA ILE A 69 -2.21 -17.87 19.36
C ILE A 69 -2.68 -18.72 18.17
N ALA A 70 -2.99 -20.00 18.41
CA ALA A 70 -3.53 -20.92 17.41
C ALA A 70 -4.88 -20.42 16.86
N ALA A 71 -5.82 -20.12 17.75
CA ALA A 71 -7.13 -19.59 17.40
C ALA A 71 -7.04 -18.26 16.65
N GLY A 72 -6.16 -17.35 17.10
CA GLY A 72 -5.87 -16.10 16.40
C GLY A 72 -5.34 -16.34 14.99
N SER A 73 -4.39 -17.26 14.82
CA SER A 73 -3.82 -17.60 13.51
C SER A 73 -4.85 -18.23 12.57
N VAL A 74 -5.74 -19.08 13.08
CA VAL A 74 -6.89 -19.61 12.32
C VAL A 74 -7.83 -18.48 11.91
N LEU A 75 -8.11 -17.54 12.82
CA LEU A 75 -8.96 -16.39 12.52
C LEU A 75 -8.33 -15.47 11.47
N MET A 76 -7.01 -15.29 11.49
CA MET A 76 -6.28 -14.58 10.44
C MET A 76 -6.40 -15.28 9.08
N ALA A 77 -6.27 -16.61 9.07
CA ALA A 77 -6.42 -17.42 7.87
C ALA A 77 -7.84 -17.30 7.31
N ALA A 78 -8.87 -17.41 8.16
CA ALA A 78 -10.26 -17.23 7.78
C ALA A 78 -10.53 -15.81 7.23
N GLY A 79 -10.03 -14.77 7.89
CA GLY A 79 -10.13 -13.39 7.44
C GLY A 79 -9.49 -13.17 6.07
N THR A 80 -8.32 -13.76 5.84
CA THR A 80 -7.62 -13.70 4.54
C THR A 80 -8.35 -14.51 3.46
N PHE A 81 -8.93 -15.66 3.83
CA PHE A 81 -9.71 -16.50 2.93
C PHE A 81 -11.03 -15.85 2.49
N SER A 82 -11.66 -15.03 3.33
CA SER A 82 -12.89 -14.28 3.01
C SER A 82 -12.76 -13.34 1.81
N PHE A 83 -11.53 -13.06 1.35
CA PHE A 83 -11.25 -12.31 0.13
C PHE A 83 -11.46 -13.16 -1.14
N SER A 84 -11.34 -14.50 -1.02
CA SER A 84 -11.33 -15.46 -2.13
C SER A 84 -12.67 -15.77 -2.80
N PRO A 85 -13.85 -15.81 -2.14
CA PRO A 85 -15.12 -16.08 -2.83
C PRO A 85 -15.54 -14.99 -3.85
N LEU A 86 -14.71 -13.96 -4.04
CA LEU A 86 -14.88 -12.89 -5.04
C LEU A 86 -14.20 -13.18 -6.39
N SER A 87 -13.82 -14.45 -6.61
CA SER A 87 -13.32 -15.05 -7.86
C SER A 87 -14.41 -15.08 -8.98
N PRO A 88 -14.10 -15.40 -10.26
CA PRO A 88 -14.98 -15.20 -11.42
C PRO A 88 -16.33 -15.96 -11.41
N THR A 89 -16.59 -16.82 -10.43
CA THR A 89 -17.82 -17.63 -10.35
C THR A 89 -19.09 -16.80 -10.27
N THR A 90 -19.04 -15.56 -9.74
CA THR A 90 -20.19 -14.63 -9.76
C THR A 90 -20.37 -13.90 -11.10
N ALA A 91 -19.36 -13.87 -11.98
CA ALA A 91 -19.47 -13.29 -13.32
C ALA A 91 -19.97 -14.29 -14.37
N SER A 92 -19.75 -15.60 -14.17
CA SER A 92 -20.20 -16.67 -15.08
C SER A 92 -21.74 -16.68 -15.22
N ASN A 93 -22.48 -16.57 -14.12
CA ASN A 93 -23.95 -16.57 -14.17
C ASN A 93 -24.52 -15.33 -14.88
N ASN A 94 -23.76 -14.23 -14.98
CA ASN A 94 -24.17 -13.01 -15.68
C ASN A 94 -23.71 -12.94 -17.14
N LYS A 95 -22.73 -13.75 -17.57
CA LYS A 95 -22.33 -13.84 -18.99
C LYS A 95 -23.42 -14.46 -19.87
N ALA A 96 -24.24 -15.37 -19.31
CA ALA A 96 -25.41 -15.91 -20.00
C ALA A 96 -26.50 -14.86 -20.26
N TYR A 97 -26.62 -13.86 -19.38
CA TYR A 97 -27.58 -12.76 -19.53
C TYR A 97 -27.05 -11.62 -20.43
N ALA A 98 -25.76 -11.27 -20.31
CA ALA A 98 -25.14 -10.23 -21.14
C ALA A 98 -24.94 -10.64 -22.61
N ARG A 99 -24.71 -11.94 -22.90
CA ARG A 99 -24.63 -12.45 -24.27
C ARG A 99 -25.97 -12.36 -25.01
N LYS A 100 -27.10 -12.32 -24.28
CA LYS A 100 -28.43 -12.09 -24.87
C LYS A 100 -28.70 -10.62 -25.23
N VAL A 101 -27.97 -9.66 -24.63
CA VAL A 101 -28.15 -8.22 -24.91
C VAL A 101 -27.33 -7.77 -26.13
N VAL A 102 -26.15 -8.36 -26.36
CA VAL A 102 -25.29 -7.99 -27.52
C VAL A 102 -25.75 -8.63 -28.83
N LEU A 103 -26.54 -9.70 -28.79
CA LEU A 103 -27.18 -10.30 -29.97
C LEU A 103 -28.49 -9.63 -30.39
N MET A 104 -28.90 -8.55 -29.70
CA MET A 104 -30.09 -7.77 -30.05
C MET A 104 -29.76 -6.30 -30.36
N SER A 105 -28.54 -6.02 -30.79
CA SER A 105 -28.18 -4.81 -31.52
C SER A 105 -27.94 -5.14 -32.99
N SER A 106 -28.89 -5.83 -33.61
CA SER A 106 -29.07 -5.79 -35.05
C SER A 106 -29.88 -4.53 -35.38
N PHE A 107 -29.25 -3.65 -36.15
CA PHE A 107 -29.79 -2.48 -36.84
C PHE A 107 -31.31 -2.51 -37.08
N ASP A 108 -32.01 -1.51 -36.53
CA ASP A 108 -32.82 -0.56 -37.31
C ASP A 108 -33.39 0.53 -36.38
N CYS A 109 -33.03 1.78 -36.64
CA CYS A 109 -33.69 2.95 -36.04
C CYS A 109 -34.18 3.86 -37.17
N GLU A 110 -35.34 3.53 -37.73
CA GLU A 110 -36.16 4.51 -38.43
C GLU A 110 -37.23 5.05 -37.45
N HIS A 111 -37.26 6.38 -37.35
CA HIS A 111 -38.23 7.28 -36.73
C HIS A 111 -37.93 7.87 -35.34
N PRO A 112 -38.17 9.20 -35.16
CA PRO A 112 -37.77 9.95 -33.98
C PRO A 112 -38.96 10.17 -33.07
N THR A 113 -39.05 9.42 -31.98
CA THR A 113 -39.69 9.79 -30.70
C THR A 113 -39.89 8.51 -29.92
N ILE A 114 -39.00 8.23 -28.95
CA ILE A 114 -39.30 7.49 -27.72
C ILE A 114 -38.07 7.62 -26.82
N HIS A 115 -38.31 8.05 -25.58
CA HIS A 115 -37.35 8.03 -24.49
C HIS A 115 -36.69 6.65 -24.35
N CYS A 116 -35.37 6.57 -24.52
CA CYS A 116 -34.57 5.44 -24.07
C CYS A 116 -34.53 5.45 -22.54
N VAL A 117 -35.49 4.79 -21.89
CA VAL A 117 -35.39 4.47 -20.47
C VAL A 117 -34.46 3.27 -20.34
N CYS A 118 -33.30 3.46 -19.71
CA CYS A 118 -32.42 2.37 -19.28
C CYS A 118 -33.15 1.48 -18.25
N ALA A 119 -33.88 0.47 -18.72
CA ALA A 119 -34.47 -0.58 -17.88
C ALA A 119 -33.42 -1.50 -17.21
N ALA A 120 -32.11 -1.23 -17.39
CA ALA A 120 -31.01 -1.99 -16.80
C ALA A 120 -30.59 -1.53 -15.38
N CYS A 121 -31.25 -0.50 -14.83
CA CYS A 121 -30.98 -0.01 -13.48
C CYS A 121 -32.00 -0.51 -12.43
N GLU A 122 -32.68 -1.63 -12.64
CA GLU A 122 -33.41 -2.30 -11.57
C GLU A 122 -32.49 -3.29 -10.85
N LYS A 123 -31.99 -2.84 -9.69
CA LYS A 123 -31.20 -3.62 -8.72
C LYS A 123 -29.97 -4.31 -9.32
N GLU A 124 -29.05 -3.55 -9.92
CA GLU A 124 -27.65 -3.86 -9.62
C GLU A 124 -27.53 -3.54 -8.13
N SER A 125 -27.68 -4.57 -7.27
CA SER A 125 -27.07 -4.57 -5.95
C SER A 125 -25.70 -3.97 -6.19
N SER A 126 -25.50 -2.73 -5.74
CA SER A 126 -24.23 -2.03 -5.83
C SER A 126 -23.30 -2.88 -5.01
N SER A 127 -22.73 -3.89 -5.66
CA SER A 127 -22.35 -5.10 -4.96
C SER A 127 -21.27 -4.67 -4.00
N ASN A 128 -21.64 -4.57 -2.73
CA ASN A 128 -20.82 -4.06 -1.66
C ASN A 128 -19.78 -5.14 -1.31
N MET A 129 -19.27 -5.84 -2.31
CA MET A 129 -18.31 -6.91 -2.23
C MET A 129 -16.99 -6.45 -1.61
N TRP A 130 -16.65 -5.18 -1.79
CA TRP A 130 -15.53 -4.55 -1.09
C TRP A 130 -15.72 -4.54 0.44
N ILE A 131 -16.96 -4.63 0.95
CA ILE A 131 -17.23 -4.79 2.39
C ILE A 131 -16.72 -6.15 2.88
N TYR A 132 -16.77 -7.23 2.08
CA TYR A 132 -16.15 -8.50 2.49
C TYR A 132 -14.64 -8.40 2.60
N VAL A 133 -13.99 -7.64 1.71
CA VAL A 133 -12.55 -7.34 1.79
C VAL A 133 -12.25 -6.50 3.06
N PHE A 134 -13.08 -5.51 3.36
CA PHE A 134 -12.99 -4.72 4.60
C PHE A 134 -13.16 -5.60 5.87
N LEU A 135 -14.23 -6.40 5.94
CA LEU A 135 -14.50 -7.29 7.07
C LEU A 135 -13.42 -8.38 7.21
N GLY A 136 -12.96 -8.94 6.10
CA GLY A 136 -11.88 -9.92 6.09
C GLY A 136 -10.57 -9.32 6.61
N ASN A 137 -10.22 -8.09 6.20
CA ASN A 137 -9.01 -7.42 6.70
C ASN A 137 -9.13 -7.04 8.18
N ALA A 138 -10.31 -6.63 8.64
CA ALA A 138 -10.59 -6.43 10.06
C ALA A 138 -10.46 -7.74 10.85
N LEU A 139 -11.00 -8.85 10.33
CA LEU A 139 -10.88 -10.17 10.95
C LEU A 139 -9.42 -10.64 11.03
N ARG A 140 -8.63 -10.34 9.98
CA ARG A 140 -7.18 -10.55 10.00
C ARG A 140 -6.50 -9.73 11.10
N GLY A 141 -6.97 -8.51 11.35
CA GLY A 141 -6.52 -7.66 12.45
C GLY A 141 -6.77 -8.29 13.82
N ILE A 142 -8.00 -8.75 14.05
CA ILE A 142 -8.41 -9.43 15.30
C ILE A 142 -7.56 -10.69 15.54
N GLY A 143 -7.34 -11.50 14.49
CA GLY A 143 -6.54 -12.71 14.60
C GLY A 143 -5.04 -12.46 14.88
N GLU A 144 -4.49 -11.32 14.43
CA GLU A 144 -3.07 -10.98 14.66
C GLU A 144 -2.80 -10.60 16.11
N THR A 145 -3.80 -10.01 16.77
CA THR A 145 -3.71 -9.47 18.13
C THR A 145 -3.04 -10.41 19.14
N PRO A 146 -3.44 -11.69 19.31
CA PRO A 146 -2.82 -12.58 20.30
C PRO A 146 -1.41 -13.05 19.94
N VAL A 147 -1.02 -13.04 18.66
CA VAL A 147 0.21 -13.70 18.19
C VAL A 147 1.46 -13.07 18.81
N THR A 148 1.53 -11.73 18.80
CA THR A 148 2.73 -10.99 19.23
C THR A 148 2.88 -10.93 20.76
N PRO A 149 1.90 -10.41 21.53
CA PRO A 149 2.04 -10.27 22.98
C PRO A 149 2.06 -11.63 23.71
N LEU A 150 1.24 -12.59 23.30
CA LEU A 150 1.23 -13.91 23.94
C LEU A 150 2.43 -14.74 23.52
N GLY A 151 2.91 -14.60 22.27
CA GLY A 151 4.09 -15.30 21.79
C GLY A 151 5.36 -14.87 22.52
N ILE A 152 5.56 -13.56 22.68
CA ILE A 152 6.72 -13.02 23.41
C ILE A 152 6.66 -13.38 24.89
N SER A 153 5.51 -13.20 25.54
CA SER A 153 5.38 -13.54 26.97
C SER A 153 5.56 -15.04 27.24
N TYR A 154 5.10 -15.91 26.33
CA TYR A 154 5.37 -17.35 26.43
C TYR A 154 6.87 -17.68 26.27
N ILE A 155 7.61 -16.96 25.43
CA ILE A 155 9.06 -17.16 25.35
C ILE A 155 9.74 -16.72 26.64
N ASP A 156 9.34 -15.58 27.19
CA ASP A 156 9.96 -15.04 28.40
C ASP A 156 9.72 -15.92 29.63
N ASP A 157 8.54 -16.55 29.74
CA ASP A 157 8.21 -17.44 30.86
C ASP A 157 8.98 -18.78 30.83
N PHE A 158 9.40 -19.25 29.65
CA PHE A 158 10.02 -20.57 29.47
C PHE A 158 11.51 -20.52 29.11
N ALA A 159 12.01 -19.39 28.59
CA ALA A 159 13.41 -19.19 28.31
C ALA A 159 14.14 -18.67 29.55
N LYS A 160 15.43 -19.01 29.68
CA LYS A 160 16.31 -18.32 30.64
C LYS A 160 16.34 -16.83 30.29
N ALA A 161 16.30 -15.95 31.30
CA ALA A 161 16.28 -14.49 31.12
C ALA A 161 17.44 -13.96 30.25
N GLU A 162 18.57 -14.66 30.25
CA GLU A 162 19.74 -14.32 29.42
C GLU A 162 19.54 -14.64 27.92
N ASN A 163 18.70 -15.63 27.61
CA ASN A 163 18.46 -16.14 26.26
C ASN A 163 17.16 -15.59 25.63
N SER A 164 16.19 -15.13 26.43
CA SER A 164 14.91 -14.61 25.91
C SER A 164 15.09 -13.44 24.92
N PRO A 165 16.00 -12.47 25.13
CA PRO A 165 16.19 -11.37 24.19
C PRO A 165 16.76 -11.83 22.83
N PHE A 166 17.63 -12.85 22.84
CA PHE A 166 18.19 -13.43 21.61
C PHE A 166 17.10 -14.12 20.78
N TYR A 167 16.22 -14.91 21.41
CA TYR A 167 15.12 -15.57 20.71
C TYR A 167 14.12 -14.58 20.12
N ILE A 168 13.79 -13.51 20.86
CA ILE A 168 12.93 -12.44 20.37
C ILE A 168 13.56 -11.75 19.15
N ALA A 169 14.87 -11.48 19.18
CA ALA A 169 15.58 -10.88 18.05
C ALA A 169 15.53 -11.77 16.79
N CYS A 170 15.76 -13.08 16.93
CA CYS A 170 15.65 -14.04 15.81
C CYS A 170 14.24 -14.03 15.19
N ILE A 171 13.18 -14.02 16.00
CA ILE A 171 11.80 -13.96 15.52
C ILE A 171 11.55 -12.69 14.71
N GLN A 172 12.00 -11.53 15.20
CA GLN A 172 11.85 -10.26 14.50
C GLN A 172 12.63 -10.21 13.18
N THR A 173 13.82 -10.83 13.13
CA THR A 173 14.59 -10.97 11.87
C THR A 173 13.86 -11.85 10.86
N ILE A 174 13.32 -13.00 11.28
CA ILE A 174 12.55 -13.89 10.39
C ILE A 174 11.27 -13.19 9.91
N ALA A 175 10.64 -12.38 10.77
CA ALA A 175 9.48 -11.59 10.40
C ALA A 175 9.75 -10.62 9.24
N LEU A 176 11.00 -10.15 9.06
CA LEU A 176 11.41 -9.28 7.94
C LEU A 176 11.54 -10.02 6.61
N LEU A 177 11.66 -11.35 6.61
CA LEU A 177 11.62 -12.13 5.38
C LEU A 177 10.21 -12.15 4.79
N GLY A 178 9.17 -12.18 5.63
CA GLY A 178 7.78 -12.20 5.17
C GLY A 178 7.43 -11.09 4.16
N PRO A 179 7.75 -9.81 4.43
CA PRO A 179 7.60 -8.70 3.48
C PRO A 179 8.24 -8.94 2.11
N VAL A 180 9.44 -9.51 2.07
CA VAL A 180 10.15 -9.80 0.82
C VAL A 180 9.32 -10.77 -0.02
N PHE A 181 8.92 -11.89 0.59
CA PHE A 181 8.12 -12.91 -0.09
C PHE A 181 6.69 -12.43 -0.41
N GLY A 182 6.10 -11.56 0.41
CA GLY A 182 4.78 -10.98 0.15
C GLY A 182 4.74 -10.11 -1.10
N TYR A 183 5.75 -9.23 -1.29
CA TYR A 183 5.87 -8.44 -2.52
C TYR A 183 6.25 -9.28 -3.74
N LEU A 184 7.06 -10.33 -3.58
CA LEU A 184 7.37 -11.26 -4.67
C LEU A 184 6.13 -12.04 -5.12
N LEU A 185 5.34 -12.57 -4.18
CA LEU A 185 4.06 -13.21 -4.46
C LEU A 185 3.09 -12.21 -5.11
N GLY A 186 3.05 -10.97 -4.62
CA GLY A 186 2.30 -9.87 -5.20
C GLY A 186 2.71 -9.54 -6.63
N SER A 187 4.01 -9.55 -6.92
CA SER A 187 4.55 -9.35 -8.27
C SER A 187 4.09 -10.44 -9.23
N TYR A 188 4.22 -11.71 -8.81
CA TYR A 188 3.78 -12.86 -9.58
C TYR A 188 2.28 -12.81 -9.87
N CYS A 189 1.44 -12.61 -8.84
CA CYS A 189 0.00 -12.53 -8.98
C CYS A 189 -0.46 -11.31 -9.80
N ALA A 190 0.24 -10.18 -9.70
CA ALA A 190 -0.07 -8.99 -10.49
C ALA A 190 0.21 -9.17 -11.99
N ASN A 191 1.10 -10.09 -12.36
CA ASN A 191 1.42 -10.39 -13.76
C ASN A 191 0.45 -11.39 -14.41
N LEU A 192 -0.31 -12.14 -13.61
CA LEU A 192 -1.34 -13.06 -14.07
C LEU A 192 -2.67 -12.33 -14.18
N TYR A 193 -3.39 -12.49 -15.28
CA TYR A 193 -4.71 -11.86 -15.45
C TYR A 193 -5.73 -12.43 -14.44
N VAL A 194 -6.64 -11.60 -13.94
CA VAL A 194 -7.60 -11.97 -12.89
C VAL A 194 -8.45 -13.21 -13.23
N ASP A 195 -8.81 -13.39 -14.50
CA ASP A 195 -9.62 -14.51 -15.00
C ASP A 195 -8.76 -15.66 -15.57
N VAL A 196 -7.52 -15.82 -15.08
CA VAL A 196 -6.62 -16.90 -15.48
C VAL A 196 -7.30 -18.27 -15.37
N GLY A 197 -7.22 -19.07 -16.43
CA GLY A 197 -7.88 -20.38 -16.53
C GLY A 197 -9.33 -20.35 -17.01
N TYR A 198 -9.96 -19.17 -17.13
CA TYR A 198 -11.35 -19.01 -17.61
C TYR A 198 -11.47 -18.31 -18.96
N VAL A 199 -10.45 -17.55 -19.37
CA VAL A 199 -10.42 -16.78 -20.63
C VAL A 199 -9.14 -17.12 -21.39
N ASP A 200 -9.26 -17.23 -22.71
CA ASP A 200 -8.10 -17.38 -23.58
C ASP A 200 -7.27 -16.08 -23.58
N MET A 201 -6.01 -16.20 -23.18
CA MET A 201 -5.10 -15.06 -23.03
C MET A 201 -4.79 -14.39 -24.38
N GLU A 202 -4.94 -15.10 -25.50
CA GLU A 202 -4.75 -14.53 -26.83
C GLU A 202 -5.87 -13.56 -27.22
N SER A 203 -7.07 -13.75 -26.67
CA SER A 203 -8.22 -12.87 -26.90
C SER A 203 -8.17 -11.55 -26.10
N VAL A 204 -7.32 -11.47 -25.07
CA VAL A 204 -7.23 -10.32 -24.17
C VAL A 204 -6.45 -9.18 -24.82
N THR A 205 -7.10 -8.02 -24.99
CA THR A 205 -6.53 -6.83 -25.65
C THR A 205 -5.63 -5.97 -24.75
N ILE A 206 -5.69 -6.18 -23.42
CA ILE A 206 -5.00 -5.35 -22.42
C ILE A 206 -3.67 -5.97 -21.94
N SER A 207 -2.70 -5.11 -21.59
CA SER A 207 -1.38 -5.52 -21.08
C SER A 207 -1.20 -5.16 -19.60
N PRO A 208 -0.22 -5.75 -18.87
CA PRO A 208 0.05 -5.43 -17.46
C PRO A 208 0.39 -3.96 -17.15
N ASN A 209 0.70 -3.15 -18.16
CA ASN A 209 0.94 -1.71 -18.02
C ASN A 209 -0.36 -0.88 -18.16
N ASP A 210 -1.47 -1.47 -18.62
CA ASP A 210 -2.74 -0.78 -18.81
C ASP A 210 -3.43 -0.53 -17.45
N ALA A 211 -3.98 0.66 -17.25
CA ALA A 211 -4.76 1.02 -16.04
C ALA A 211 -6.03 0.18 -15.83
N ARG A 212 -6.44 -0.61 -16.84
CA ARG A 212 -7.53 -1.58 -16.74
C ARG A 212 -7.09 -2.97 -16.30
N TRP A 213 -5.79 -3.26 -16.34
CA TRP A 213 -5.28 -4.56 -15.94
C TRP A 213 -5.54 -4.82 -14.46
N VAL A 214 -6.18 -5.95 -14.19
CA VAL A 214 -6.40 -6.50 -12.85
C VAL A 214 -5.68 -7.84 -12.77
N GLY A 215 -4.74 -7.94 -11.85
CA GLY A 215 -3.99 -9.16 -11.56
C GLY A 215 -4.80 -10.16 -10.74
N ALA A 216 -4.35 -11.42 -10.69
CA ALA A 216 -4.97 -12.50 -9.92
C ALA A 216 -4.72 -12.38 -8.40
N TRP A 217 -5.13 -11.26 -7.79
CA TRP A 217 -4.93 -10.95 -6.37
C TRP A 217 -5.54 -11.99 -5.42
N TRP A 218 -6.62 -12.67 -5.83
CA TRP A 218 -7.29 -13.71 -5.05
C TRP A 218 -6.40 -14.94 -4.83
N LEU A 219 -5.52 -15.26 -5.79
CA LEU A 219 -4.63 -16.43 -5.72
C LEU A 219 -3.62 -16.30 -4.58
N GLY A 220 -2.98 -15.14 -4.45
CA GLY A 220 -2.02 -14.93 -3.37
C GLY A 220 -2.68 -14.81 -1.99
N MET A 221 -3.97 -14.42 -1.91
CA MET A 221 -4.73 -14.48 -0.66
C MET A 221 -4.95 -15.93 -0.22
N LEU A 222 -5.28 -16.84 -1.16
CA LEU A 222 -5.44 -18.27 -0.87
C LEU A 222 -4.13 -18.89 -0.37
N VAL A 223 -3.02 -18.60 -1.03
CA VAL A 223 -1.69 -19.06 -0.60
C VAL A 223 -1.37 -18.53 0.80
N SER A 224 -1.61 -17.24 1.05
CA SER A 224 -1.38 -16.62 2.35
C SER A 224 -2.26 -17.23 3.46
N ALA A 225 -3.54 -17.48 3.17
CA ALA A 225 -4.48 -18.12 4.10
C ALA A 225 -4.06 -19.55 4.44
N GLY A 226 -3.65 -20.35 3.44
CA GLY A 226 -3.15 -21.70 3.64
C GLY A 226 -1.90 -21.74 4.53
N LEU A 227 -0.94 -20.84 4.29
CA LEU A 227 0.26 -20.73 5.12
C LEU A 227 -0.07 -20.35 6.57
N LEU A 228 -0.99 -19.40 6.78
CA LEU A 228 -1.45 -19.00 8.12
C LEU A 228 -2.16 -20.15 8.86
N PHE A 229 -2.98 -20.92 8.15
CA PHE A 229 -3.64 -22.10 8.72
C PHE A 229 -2.62 -23.15 9.15
N LEU A 230 -1.64 -23.46 8.29
CA LEU A 230 -0.54 -24.38 8.62
C LEU A 230 0.28 -23.89 9.82
N ALA A 231 0.53 -22.58 9.91
CA ALA A 231 1.24 -21.99 11.04
C ALA A 231 0.49 -22.13 12.37
N SER A 232 -0.83 -22.31 12.36
CA SER A 232 -1.64 -22.48 13.57
C SER A 232 -1.51 -23.87 14.20
N ILE A 233 -1.22 -24.91 13.42
CA ILE A 233 -1.29 -26.32 13.84
C ILE A 233 -0.37 -26.63 15.03
N PRO A 234 0.93 -26.24 15.03
CA PRO A 234 1.83 -26.57 16.14
C PRO A 234 1.38 -26.00 17.48
N PHE A 235 0.67 -24.87 17.49
CA PHE A 235 0.28 -24.16 18.71
C PHE A 235 -0.75 -24.90 19.58
N TRP A 236 -1.52 -25.81 18.99
CA TRP A 236 -2.49 -26.63 19.72
C TRP A 236 -1.86 -27.64 20.67
N PHE A 237 -0.60 -28.00 20.43
CA PHE A 237 0.11 -29.07 21.15
C PHE A 237 1.05 -28.57 22.26
N PHE A 238 1.26 -27.26 22.40
CA PHE A 238 2.13 -26.73 23.46
C PHE A 238 1.41 -26.66 24.82
N PRO A 239 2.15 -26.78 25.94
CA PRO A 239 1.58 -26.74 27.29
C PRO A 239 1.10 -25.35 27.71
N ARG A 240 0.29 -25.30 28.77
CA ARG A 240 -0.20 -24.05 29.38
C ARG A 240 0.96 -23.31 30.06
N SER A 241 0.99 -21.99 29.94
CA SER A 241 1.92 -21.12 30.70
C SER A 241 1.49 -21.00 32.16
N PRO A 242 2.43 -20.95 33.12
CA PRO A 242 2.11 -20.68 34.52
C PRO A 242 1.50 -19.28 34.72
N ASP A 243 0.65 -19.14 35.74
CA ASP A 243 -0.04 -17.89 36.06
C ASP A 243 0.96 -16.89 36.68
N VAL A 244 1.18 -15.76 36.00
CA VAL A 244 2.02 -14.65 36.49
C VAL A 244 1.12 -13.44 36.76
N LYS A 245 1.27 -12.85 37.95
CA LYS A 245 0.46 -11.71 38.41
C LYS A 245 0.73 -10.46 37.58
N GLU A 246 -0.36 -9.80 37.17
CA GLU A 246 -0.33 -8.53 36.43
C GLU A 246 0.18 -7.37 37.30
N ALA A 247 1.03 -6.53 36.71
CA ALA A 247 1.41 -5.23 37.29
C ALA A 247 0.36 -4.17 36.93
N LYS A 248 -0.12 -3.43 37.94
CA LYS A 248 -1.11 -2.34 37.77
C LYS A 248 -0.50 -1.13 37.02
N PRO A 249 -1.27 -0.43 36.18
CA PRO A 249 -0.76 0.70 35.42
C PRO A 249 -0.92 2.02 36.19
N HIS A 250 0.17 2.76 36.36
CA HIS A 250 0.16 4.22 36.48
C HIS A 250 1.36 4.74 35.71
N LEU A 251 1.19 5.19 34.46
CA LEU A 251 2.29 5.83 33.74
C LEU A 251 1.85 6.74 32.58
N LEU A 252 1.50 7.99 32.91
CA LEU A 252 1.29 9.03 31.91
C LEU A 252 2.00 10.36 32.21
N CYS A 253 2.81 10.44 33.27
CA CYS A 253 3.39 11.73 33.72
C CYS A 253 4.87 11.94 33.36
N ASN A 254 5.47 11.18 32.44
CA ASN A 254 6.85 11.44 32.00
C ASN A 254 6.88 12.23 30.67
N PRO A 255 7.21 13.53 30.69
CA PRO A 255 7.16 14.41 29.50
C PRO A 255 8.14 13.98 28.39
N THR A 256 9.30 13.41 28.73
CA THR A 256 10.24 12.88 27.74
C THR A 256 9.67 11.70 26.97
N TYR A 257 9.04 10.78 27.69
CA TYR A 257 8.40 9.61 27.08
C TYR A 257 7.24 10.02 26.17
N PHE A 258 6.43 10.99 26.59
CA PHE A 258 5.36 11.55 25.77
C PHE A 258 5.87 12.15 24.45
N LEU A 259 6.93 12.98 24.48
CA LEU A 259 7.53 13.56 23.28
C LEU A 259 8.10 12.48 22.34
N LEU A 260 8.74 11.45 22.89
CA LEU A 260 9.24 10.31 22.10
C LEU A 260 8.11 9.51 21.43
N ILE A 261 6.97 9.32 22.11
CA ILE A 261 5.79 8.69 21.51
C ILE A 261 5.23 9.54 20.38
N CYS A 262 5.07 10.85 20.58
CA CYS A 262 4.58 11.76 19.55
C CYS A 262 5.48 11.72 18.29
N GLY A 263 6.80 11.83 18.48
CA GLY A 263 7.77 11.72 17.38
C GLY A 263 7.72 10.36 16.68
N SER A 264 7.63 9.26 17.44
CA SER A 264 7.52 7.89 16.89
C SER A 264 6.23 7.69 16.10
N THR A 265 5.12 8.27 16.56
CA THR A 265 3.81 8.20 15.91
C THR A 265 3.82 8.92 14.56
N LEU A 266 4.39 10.14 14.51
CA LEU A 266 4.53 10.88 13.26
C LEU A 266 5.41 10.14 12.24
N LYS A 267 6.53 9.55 12.68
CA LYS A 267 7.39 8.72 11.81
C LYS A 267 6.65 7.50 11.28
N PHE A 268 5.94 6.77 12.15
CA PHE A 268 5.20 5.58 11.75
C PHE A 268 4.04 5.92 10.79
N ASN A 269 3.33 7.01 11.04
CA ASN A 269 2.25 7.51 10.17
C ASN A 269 2.77 7.77 8.74
N SER A 270 3.93 8.42 8.61
CA SER A 270 4.61 8.65 7.32
C SER A 270 5.01 7.34 6.64
N LEU A 271 5.57 6.40 7.42
CA LEU A 271 6.00 5.08 6.92
C LEU A 271 4.82 4.25 6.39
N VAL A 272 3.69 4.19 7.13
CA VAL A 272 2.51 3.40 6.74
C VAL A 272 1.94 3.88 5.42
N GLY A 273 1.69 5.20 5.30
CA GLY A 273 1.12 5.76 4.07
C GLY A 273 2.04 5.58 2.86
N MET A 274 3.35 5.79 3.04
CA MET A 274 4.33 5.54 1.99
C MET A 274 4.35 4.06 1.59
N PHE A 275 4.41 3.15 2.55
CA PHE A 275 4.49 1.71 2.28
C PHE A 275 3.23 1.18 1.58
N THR A 276 2.05 1.64 2.00
CA THR A 276 0.74 1.25 1.44
C THR A 276 0.59 1.71 -0.02
N PHE A 277 1.02 2.93 -0.38
CA PHE A 277 0.87 3.45 -1.74
C PHE A 277 2.17 3.45 -2.57
N ASN A 278 3.26 2.83 -2.10
CA ASN A 278 4.56 2.89 -2.79
C ASN A 278 4.52 2.27 -4.19
N ALA A 279 3.92 1.07 -4.31
CA ALA A 279 3.79 0.39 -5.58
C ALA A 279 2.94 1.23 -6.55
N LYS A 280 1.81 1.76 -6.07
CA LYS A 280 0.97 2.69 -6.84
C LYS A 280 1.72 3.93 -7.29
N TYR A 281 2.56 4.51 -6.42
CA TYR A 281 3.41 5.65 -6.78
C TYR A 281 4.34 5.32 -7.95
N ILE A 282 4.99 4.15 -7.92
CA ILE A 282 5.87 3.71 -9.00
C ILE A 282 5.09 3.46 -10.30
N GLU A 283 3.89 2.88 -10.20
CA GLU A 283 3.00 2.67 -11.35
C GLU A 283 2.61 3.99 -12.01
N GLN A 284 2.11 4.95 -11.23
CA GLN A 284 1.58 6.21 -11.78
C GLN A 284 2.67 7.19 -12.22
N GLN A 285 3.72 7.37 -11.40
CA GLN A 285 4.76 8.36 -11.69
C GLN A 285 5.70 7.93 -12.84
N PHE A 286 6.00 6.63 -12.93
CA PHE A 286 7.03 6.11 -13.86
C PHE A 286 6.48 5.15 -14.91
N GLY A 287 5.15 4.97 -14.97
CA GLY A 287 4.48 4.10 -15.96
C GLY A 287 4.92 2.64 -15.89
N GLN A 288 5.32 2.15 -14.71
CA GLN A 288 5.71 0.75 -14.52
C GLN A 288 4.48 -0.12 -14.25
N SER A 289 4.53 -1.41 -14.62
CA SER A 289 3.50 -2.35 -14.21
C SER A 289 3.50 -2.55 -12.69
N ALA A 290 2.34 -2.89 -12.12
CA ALA A 290 2.21 -3.32 -10.72
C ALA A 290 3.18 -4.47 -10.38
N SER A 291 3.34 -5.43 -11.30
CA SER A 291 4.24 -6.57 -11.13
C SER A 291 5.70 -6.14 -10.98
N ARG A 292 6.18 -5.23 -11.85
CA ARG A 292 7.56 -4.73 -11.80
C ARG A 292 7.81 -3.84 -10.59
N ALA A 293 6.85 -2.99 -10.22
CA ALA A 293 6.93 -2.18 -9.01
C ALA A 293 7.06 -3.05 -7.75
N ASN A 294 6.19 -4.05 -7.60
CA ASN A 294 6.22 -4.99 -6.48
C ASN A 294 7.53 -5.79 -6.43
N PHE A 295 8.02 -6.26 -7.58
CA PHE A 295 9.29 -6.98 -7.67
C PHE A 295 10.47 -6.15 -7.14
N LEU A 296 10.59 -4.90 -7.61
CA LEU A 296 11.71 -4.03 -7.24
C LEU A 296 11.66 -3.61 -5.77
N ILE A 297 10.46 -3.38 -5.20
CA ILE A 297 10.31 -3.15 -3.76
C ILE A 297 10.78 -4.38 -2.98
N GLY A 298 10.33 -5.57 -3.39
CA GLY A 298 10.66 -6.85 -2.77
C GLY A 298 12.15 -7.19 -2.78
N VAL A 299 12.82 -7.02 -3.92
CA VAL A 299 14.22 -7.48 -4.12
C VAL A 299 15.25 -6.41 -3.76
N LEU A 300 14.96 -5.12 -3.97
CA LEU A 300 15.94 -4.06 -3.76
C LEU A 300 15.73 -3.31 -2.45
N THR A 301 14.48 -2.94 -2.14
CA THR A 301 14.21 -2.03 -1.02
C THR A 301 14.18 -2.77 0.32
N LEU A 302 13.46 -3.89 0.41
CA LEU A 302 13.27 -4.60 1.67
C LEU A 302 14.55 -5.27 2.20
N PRO A 303 15.41 -5.91 1.38
CA PRO A 303 16.67 -6.44 1.86
C PRO A 303 17.61 -5.34 2.36
N ALA A 304 17.64 -4.18 1.69
CA ALA A 304 18.43 -3.03 2.16
C ALA A 304 17.97 -2.55 3.54
N VAL A 305 16.65 -2.50 3.80
CA VAL A 305 16.09 -2.19 5.13
C VAL A 305 16.52 -3.24 6.16
N ALA A 306 16.44 -4.54 5.83
CA ALA A 306 16.84 -5.60 6.75
C ALA A 306 18.33 -5.52 7.13
N VAL A 307 19.20 -5.30 6.14
CA VAL A 307 20.65 -5.13 6.36
C VAL A 307 20.92 -3.90 7.22
N GLY A 308 20.25 -2.76 6.97
CA GLY A 308 20.48 -1.56 7.77
C GLY A 308 19.97 -1.69 9.22
N ILE A 309 18.83 -2.34 9.48
CA ILE A 309 18.40 -2.64 10.86
C ILE A 309 19.46 -3.47 11.60
N PHE A 310 19.97 -4.52 10.95
CA PHE A 310 20.99 -5.39 11.52
C PHE A 310 22.30 -4.63 11.80
N LEU A 311 22.82 -3.89 10.80
CA LEU A 311 24.03 -3.08 10.95
C LEU A 311 23.88 -1.98 12.01
N GLY A 312 22.70 -1.35 12.12
CA GLY A 312 22.40 -0.38 13.18
C GLY A 312 22.53 -1.00 14.58
N GLY A 313 22.10 -2.25 14.75
CA GLY A 313 22.31 -3.02 15.98
C GLY A 313 23.77 -3.38 16.23
N VAL A 314 24.52 -3.78 15.19
CA VAL A 314 25.96 -4.06 15.27
C VAL A 314 26.75 -2.82 15.68
N VAL A 315 26.44 -1.65 15.11
CA VAL A 315 27.07 -0.36 15.45
C VAL A 315 26.86 -0.05 16.93
N MET A 316 25.63 -0.16 17.44
CA MET A 316 25.37 0.03 18.87
C MET A 316 26.18 -0.89 19.77
N LYS A 317 26.28 -2.17 19.39
CA LYS A 317 27.00 -3.18 20.19
C LYS A 317 28.51 -2.96 20.15
N ARG A 318 29.09 -2.75 18.96
CA ARG A 318 30.53 -2.63 18.75
C ARG A 318 31.11 -1.35 19.37
N TYR A 319 30.41 -0.23 19.20
CA TYR A 319 30.83 1.07 19.73
C TYR A 319 30.26 1.36 21.13
N LYS A 320 29.51 0.42 21.72
CA LYS A 320 28.88 0.55 23.06
C LYS A 320 28.19 1.90 23.24
N LEU A 321 27.37 2.29 22.27
CA LEU A 321 26.75 3.62 22.26
C LEU A 321 25.90 3.84 23.51
N SER A 322 26.14 4.96 24.20
CA SER A 322 25.33 5.44 25.32
C SER A 322 23.93 5.84 24.84
N VAL A 323 22.99 6.11 25.76
CA VAL A 323 21.64 6.58 25.38
C VAL A 323 21.72 7.87 24.57
N VAL A 324 22.58 8.81 24.98
CA VAL A 324 22.78 10.10 24.30
C VAL A 324 23.44 9.89 22.93
N SER A 325 24.52 9.13 22.85
CA SER A 325 25.22 8.86 21.58
C SER A 325 24.35 8.06 20.61
N GLY A 326 23.52 7.14 21.11
CA GLY A 326 22.53 6.40 20.32
C GLY A 326 21.42 7.30 19.77
N ALA A 327 20.95 8.27 20.56
CA ALA A 327 19.99 9.27 20.12
C ALA A 327 20.59 10.19 19.04
N GLN A 328 21.83 10.66 19.24
CA GLN A 328 22.57 11.46 18.25
C GLN A 328 22.77 10.68 16.94
N PHE A 329 23.17 9.41 17.02
CA PHE A 329 23.30 8.56 15.84
C PHE A 329 21.96 8.38 15.11
N SER A 330 20.89 8.07 15.83
CA SER A 330 19.53 7.92 15.27
C SER A 330 19.05 9.20 14.58
N PHE A 331 19.40 10.35 15.16
CA PHE A 331 19.12 11.66 14.59
C PHE A 331 19.92 11.90 13.31
N ALA A 332 21.24 11.67 13.34
CA ALA A 332 22.12 11.87 12.19
C ALA A 332 21.69 11.04 10.98
N VAL A 333 21.38 9.75 11.18
CA VAL A 333 20.89 8.89 10.09
C VAL A 333 19.47 9.28 9.62
N SER A 334 18.60 9.72 10.53
CA SER A 334 17.27 10.24 10.14
C SER A 334 17.39 11.51 9.28
N LEU A 335 18.30 12.42 9.65
CA LEU A 335 18.58 13.65 8.90
C LEU A 335 19.20 13.33 7.54
N GLY A 336 20.20 12.44 7.49
CA GLY A 336 20.82 12.00 6.24
C GLY A 336 19.81 11.33 5.29
N ALA A 337 18.96 10.46 5.82
CA ALA A 337 17.89 9.85 5.02
C ALA A 337 16.87 10.88 4.52
N TYR A 338 16.53 11.88 5.33
CA TYR A 338 15.66 12.97 4.94
C TYR A 338 16.25 13.79 3.78
N LEU A 339 17.55 14.12 3.83
CA LEU A 339 18.24 14.81 2.73
C LEU A 339 18.20 13.99 1.44
N LEU A 340 18.34 12.66 1.52
CA LEU A 340 18.18 11.80 0.35
C LEU A 340 16.74 11.74 -0.16
N VAL A 341 15.73 11.73 0.73
CA VAL A 341 14.32 11.79 0.32
C VAL A 341 14.02 13.12 -0.39
N PHE A 342 14.64 14.22 0.02
CA PHE A 342 14.54 15.49 -0.69
C PHE A 342 15.08 15.40 -2.12
N LEU A 343 16.19 14.69 -2.36
CA LEU A 343 16.70 14.46 -3.73
C LEU A 343 15.68 13.75 -4.63
N LYS A 344 14.79 12.90 -4.07
CA LYS A 344 13.71 12.27 -4.84
C LYS A 344 12.72 13.29 -5.39
N PHE A 345 12.56 14.47 -4.77
CA PHE A 345 11.66 15.51 -5.26
C PHE A 345 11.99 15.92 -6.71
N PHE A 346 13.28 15.94 -7.03
CA PHE A 346 13.78 16.32 -8.36
C PHE A 346 13.67 15.21 -9.41
N THR A 347 13.49 13.95 -9.01
CA THR A 347 13.21 12.88 -9.98
C THR A 347 11.76 12.99 -10.43
N LYS A 348 11.55 13.52 -11.63
CA LYS A 348 10.23 13.63 -12.27
C LYS A 348 10.17 12.89 -13.59
N CYS A 349 8.96 12.46 -13.92
CA CYS A 349 8.54 12.18 -15.28
C CYS A 349 7.33 13.04 -15.57
N ASP A 350 7.30 13.61 -16.76
CA ASP A 350 6.18 14.44 -17.19
C ASP A 350 4.94 13.57 -17.45
N ASN A 351 3.77 14.21 -17.44
CA ASN A 351 2.52 13.53 -17.73
C ASN A 351 2.54 12.90 -19.14
N ILE A 352 1.94 11.71 -19.28
CA ILE A 352 1.71 11.12 -20.60
C ILE A 352 0.80 12.09 -21.38
N PRO A 353 1.14 12.44 -22.63
CA PRO A 353 0.29 13.29 -23.46
C PRO A 353 -0.98 12.53 -23.84
N VAL A 354 -2.11 12.96 -23.30
CA VAL A 354 -3.44 12.41 -23.55
C VAL A 354 -4.32 13.50 -24.15
N ALA A 355 -4.82 13.26 -25.36
CA ALA A 355 -5.64 14.20 -26.10
C ALA A 355 -6.92 14.56 -25.33
N GLY A 356 -7.19 15.86 -25.19
CA GLY A 356 -8.35 16.40 -24.46
C GLY A 356 -8.23 16.38 -22.94
N LEU A 357 -7.12 15.89 -22.37
CA LEU A 357 -6.86 15.89 -20.93
C LEU A 357 -5.58 16.67 -20.58
N THR A 358 -4.42 16.22 -21.08
CA THR A 358 -3.12 16.86 -20.79
C THR A 358 -2.56 17.62 -22.01
N THR A 359 -2.96 17.24 -23.22
CA THR A 359 -2.64 17.94 -24.46
C THR A 359 -3.89 18.13 -25.30
N SER A 360 -3.93 19.16 -26.15
CA SER A 360 -5.00 19.34 -27.12
C SER A 360 -4.89 18.31 -28.25
N TYR A 361 -5.97 18.09 -28.99
CA TYR A 361 -5.95 17.23 -30.18
C TYR A 361 -4.97 17.73 -31.27
N ASN A 362 -4.65 19.03 -31.26
CA ASN A 362 -3.68 19.66 -32.15
C ASN A 362 -2.23 19.59 -31.61
N GLY A 363 -2.01 18.95 -30.46
CA GLY A 363 -0.68 18.75 -29.86
C GLY A 363 -0.16 19.91 -29.02
N SER A 364 -0.94 20.98 -28.80
CA SER A 364 -0.59 22.06 -27.88
C SER A 364 -0.88 21.67 -26.42
N VAL A 365 0.09 21.90 -25.53
CA VAL A 365 -0.06 21.61 -24.10
C VAL A 365 -1.21 22.44 -23.53
N LEU A 366 -2.21 21.77 -22.95
CA LEU A 366 -3.30 22.46 -22.25
C LEU A 366 -2.78 22.93 -20.90
N LEU A 367 -2.73 24.25 -20.69
CA LEU A 367 -2.46 24.81 -19.37
C LEU A 367 -3.60 24.43 -18.42
N ALA A 368 -3.25 23.80 -17.30
CA ALA A 368 -4.06 23.00 -16.37
C ALA A 368 -5.26 23.69 -15.65
N ARG A 369 -5.89 24.73 -16.22
CA ARG A 369 -6.89 25.55 -15.51
C ARG A 369 -8.31 25.57 -16.07
N ARG A 370 -8.64 24.83 -17.13
CA ARG A 370 -10.03 24.75 -17.60
C ARG A 370 -10.53 23.31 -17.55
N TRP A 371 -11.07 22.96 -16.39
CA TRP A 371 -11.85 21.73 -16.20
C TRP A 371 -13.09 21.82 -17.08
N GLY A 372 -12.99 21.18 -18.24
CA GLY A 372 -14.03 21.08 -19.24
C GLY A 372 -13.46 20.25 -20.37
N TYR A 373 -14.02 19.06 -20.56
CA TYR A 373 -13.81 18.28 -21.77
C TYR A 373 -13.89 19.25 -22.95
N SER A 374 -12.79 19.40 -23.71
CA SER A 374 -12.81 20.16 -24.97
C SER A 374 -13.58 19.29 -25.96
N GLY A 375 -14.90 19.26 -25.76
CA GLY A 375 -15.79 18.21 -26.23
C GLY A 375 -16.22 18.31 -27.67
N ASP A 376 -15.52 19.09 -28.49
CA ASP A 376 -15.83 19.12 -29.90
C ASP A 376 -14.57 19.45 -30.68
N VAL A 377 -13.94 18.40 -31.19
CA VAL A 377 -12.99 18.53 -32.30
C VAL A 377 -13.71 17.89 -33.46
N GLY A 378 -13.98 18.66 -34.52
CA GLY A 378 -14.78 18.20 -35.67
C GLY A 378 -14.25 16.93 -36.38
N CYS A 379 -13.11 16.38 -35.96
CA CYS A 379 -12.59 15.11 -36.45
C CYS A 379 -13.42 13.89 -35.96
N ASN A 380 -14.01 13.94 -34.77
CA ASN A 380 -14.85 12.85 -34.22
C ASN A 380 -16.32 13.23 -34.04
N SER A 381 -16.73 14.42 -34.49
CA SER A 381 -18.11 14.92 -34.36
C SER A 381 -19.16 14.03 -35.06
N ASN A 382 -18.75 13.29 -36.09
CA ASN A 382 -19.61 12.31 -36.78
C ASN A 382 -19.81 11.01 -35.98
N CYS A 383 -19.17 10.88 -34.81
CA CYS A 383 -19.24 9.72 -33.94
C CYS A 383 -19.81 10.13 -32.57
N SER A 384 -20.92 9.54 -32.13
CA SER A 384 -21.46 9.75 -30.77
C SER A 384 -20.64 9.01 -29.72
N CYS A 385 -19.35 9.33 -29.60
CA CYS A 385 -18.43 8.68 -28.69
C CYS A 385 -18.74 9.01 -27.23
N SER A 386 -18.83 7.99 -26.38
CA SER A 386 -18.92 8.20 -24.94
C SER A 386 -17.57 8.66 -24.39
N ALA A 387 -17.57 9.82 -23.70
CA ALA A 387 -16.40 10.30 -22.97
C ALA A 387 -16.11 9.46 -21.72
N ASP A 388 -17.03 8.62 -21.25
CA ASP A 388 -16.90 7.86 -20.00
C ASP A 388 -16.08 6.57 -20.16
N VAL A 389 -15.91 6.11 -21.40
CA VAL A 389 -15.10 4.94 -21.73
C VAL A 389 -13.61 5.27 -21.62
N TRP A 390 -12.85 4.34 -21.04
CA TRP A 390 -11.38 4.39 -21.04
C TRP A 390 -10.84 3.17 -21.78
N ASP A 391 -10.43 3.35 -23.02
CA ASP A 391 -9.83 2.32 -23.88
C ASP A 391 -8.63 2.91 -24.63
N PRO A 392 -7.52 3.21 -23.93
CA PRO A 392 -6.48 4.05 -24.47
C PRO A 392 -5.82 3.42 -25.70
N VAL A 393 -5.57 4.26 -26.71
CA VAL A 393 -4.81 3.92 -27.91
C VAL A 393 -3.69 4.93 -28.14
N CYS A 394 -2.55 4.44 -28.60
CA CYS A 394 -1.36 5.24 -28.84
C CYS A 394 -1.14 5.46 -30.34
N SER A 395 -0.95 6.71 -30.74
CA SER A 395 -0.48 7.06 -32.09
C SER A 395 1.04 6.97 -32.21
N ASP A 396 1.54 6.83 -33.43
CA ASP A 396 2.99 6.88 -33.70
C ASP A 396 3.59 8.29 -33.41
N SER A 397 2.74 9.33 -33.33
CA SER A 397 3.13 10.68 -32.87
C SER A 397 3.36 10.78 -31.35
N GLY A 398 3.11 9.70 -30.61
CA GLY A 398 3.34 9.63 -29.16
C GLY A 398 2.21 10.23 -28.32
N ILE A 399 1.05 10.53 -28.93
CA ILE A 399 -0.15 11.03 -28.23
C ILE A 399 -1.09 9.86 -27.94
N THR A 400 -1.57 9.79 -26.71
CA THR A 400 -2.58 8.80 -26.31
C THR A 400 -3.99 9.39 -26.47
N TYR A 401 -4.90 8.61 -27.05
CA TYR A 401 -6.32 8.95 -27.15
C TYR A 401 -7.11 8.09 -26.17
N ILE A 402 -8.20 8.63 -25.63
CA ILE A 402 -9.02 7.98 -24.60
C ILE A 402 -9.68 6.69 -25.12
N SER A 403 -10.09 6.66 -26.39
CA SER A 403 -10.69 5.50 -27.05
C SER A 403 -10.40 5.52 -28.56
N PRO A 404 -10.52 4.37 -29.25
CA PRO A 404 -10.45 4.33 -30.72
C PRO A 404 -11.51 5.22 -31.38
N CYS A 405 -12.71 5.32 -30.78
CA CYS A 405 -13.80 6.19 -31.24
C CYS A 405 -13.40 7.67 -31.16
N LEU A 406 -12.82 8.08 -30.02
CA LEU A 406 -12.39 9.46 -29.83
C LEU A 406 -11.17 9.82 -30.69
N ALA A 407 -10.39 8.82 -31.13
CA ALA A 407 -9.37 8.97 -32.17
C ALA A 407 -9.95 9.03 -33.60
N GLY A 408 -11.24 8.77 -33.79
CA GLY A 408 -11.94 8.82 -35.07
C GLY A 408 -11.61 7.66 -36.00
N CYS A 409 -11.29 6.47 -35.47
CA CYS A 409 -10.89 5.30 -36.26
C CYS A 409 -12.10 4.56 -36.83
N LEU A 410 -12.01 4.18 -38.12
CA LEU A 410 -13.10 3.52 -38.86
C LEU A 410 -12.90 2.02 -39.09
N SER A 411 -11.66 1.53 -38.97
CA SER A 411 -11.33 0.13 -39.26
C SER A 411 -10.30 -0.41 -38.28
N TYR A 412 -10.22 -1.73 -38.14
CA TYR A 412 -9.25 -2.40 -37.28
C TYR A 412 -8.71 -3.66 -37.95
N SER A 413 -7.51 -4.06 -37.56
CA SER A 413 -6.85 -5.28 -38.02
C SER A 413 -6.10 -5.94 -36.86
N GLY A 414 -5.91 -7.25 -36.93
CA GLY A 414 -5.24 -8.02 -35.87
C GLY A 414 -6.19 -8.60 -34.83
N TYR A 415 -5.62 -9.30 -33.85
CA TYR A 415 -6.36 -10.01 -32.81
C TYR A 415 -5.69 -9.78 -31.44
N GLY A 416 -6.51 -9.65 -30.39
CA GLY A 416 -6.05 -9.46 -29.02
C GLY A 416 -5.14 -8.24 -28.85
N LYS A 417 -3.95 -8.44 -28.27
CA LYS A 417 -2.96 -7.37 -28.00
C LYS A 417 -2.32 -6.78 -29.26
N LYS A 418 -2.44 -7.47 -30.40
CA LYS A 418 -1.86 -7.05 -31.69
C LYS A 418 -2.87 -6.27 -32.55
N THR A 419 -4.03 -5.90 -32.00
CA THR A 419 -5.01 -5.11 -32.72
C THR A 419 -4.49 -3.70 -32.97
N VAL A 420 -4.60 -3.26 -34.23
CA VAL A 420 -4.25 -1.93 -34.71
C VAL A 420 -5.48 -1.34 -35.38
N PHE A 421 -5.82 -0.11 -35.00
CA PHE A 421 -6.92 0.64 -35.62
C PHE A 421 -6.36 1.55 -36.70
N HIS A 422 -7.09 1.66 -37.81
CA HIS A 422 -6.69 2.39 -39.01
C HIS A 422 -7.75 3.41 -39.42
N ASN A 423 -7.36 4.35 -40.26
CA ASN A 423 -8.19 5.44 -40.77
C ASN A 423 -8.74 6.31 -39.64
N CYS A 424 -7.86 6.75 -38.74
CA CYS A 424 -8.21 7.59 -37.59
C CYS A 424 -8.12 9.08 -37.95
N THR A 425 -9.27 9.75 -38.07
CA THR A 425 -9.38 11.15 -38.53
C THR A 425 -8.72 12.15 -37.59
N CYS A 426 -8.75 11.92 -36.28
CA CYS A 426 -8.19 12.81 -35.26
C CYS A 426 -6.67 12.69 -35.09
N VAL A 427 -6.05 11.66 -35.71
CA VAL A 427 -4.59 11.44 -35.69
C VAL A 427 -3.92 12.19 -36.84
N SER A 428 -4.60 12.29 -37.98
CA SER A 428 -4.17 13.07 -39.16
C SER A 428 -4.02 14.57 -38.90
N ALA A 429 -4.65 15.10 -37.85
CA ALA A 429 -4.57 16.52 -37.45
C ALA A 429 -3.36 16.84 -36.55
N SER A 430 -2.56 15.84 -36.16
CA SER A 430 -1.49 15.98 -35.17
C SER A 430 -0.11 16.15 -35.83
N PHE A 431 0.61 17.22 -35.51
CA PHE A 431 1.99 17.45 -35.95
C PHE A 431 2.96 16.41 -35.37
N PRO A 432 3.92 15.86 -36.15
CA PRO A 432 4.33 16.24 -37.51
C PRO A 432 3.50 15.60 -38.64
N ALA A 433 3.35 16.34 -39.74
CA ALA A 433 2.76 15.88 -40.99
C ALA A 433 3.58 14.72 -41.59
N GLY A 434 2.95 13.55 -41.78
CA GLY A 434 3.60 12.33 -42.29
C GLY A 434 3.56 11.12 -41.33
N SER A 435 2.93 11.26 -40.15
CA SER A 435 2.68 10.13 -39.26
C SER A 435 1.54 9.23 -39.79
N SER A 436 1.62 7.94 -39.48
CA SER A 436 0.60 6.97 -39.89
C SER A 436 -0.75 7.34 -39.23
N THR A 437 -1.87 7.17 -39.95
CA THR A 437 -3.23 7.35 -39.41
C THR A 437 -3.70 6.16 -38.57
N SER A 438 -2.74 5.39 -38.07
CA SER A 438 -2.97 4.15 -37.32
C SER A 438 -2.61 4.32 -35.85
N VAL A 439 -3.36 3.63 -35.00
CA VAL A 439 -3.14 3.64 -33.55
C VAL A 439 -3.10 2.22 -33.01
N LYS A 440 -2.24 2.01 -32.02
CA LYS A 440 -2.03 0.72 -31.35
C LYS A 440 -2.71 0.72 -29.99
N LEU A 441 -3.14 -0.45 -29.53
CA LEU A 441 -3.73 -0.60 -28.20
C LEU A 441 -2.76 -0.20 -27.08
N GLY A 442 -3.32 0.45 -26.06
CA GLY A 442 -2.61 0.86 -24.85
C GLY A 442 -2.16 2.32 -24.87
N GLN A 443 -1.65 2.77 -23.72
CA GLN A 443 -1.08 4.10 -23.58
C GLN A 443 0.29 4.18 -24.25
N CYS A 444 0.66 5.36 -24.72
CA CYS A 444 1.99 5.56 -25.28
C CYS A 444 3.08 5.34 -24.22
N PRO A 445 4.23 4.77 -24.61
CA PRO A 445 5.34 4.58 -23.70
C PRO A 445 5.84 5.93 -23.19
N GLN A 446 6.24 5.96 -21.92
CA GLN A 446 6.87 7.12 -21.32
C GLN A 446 8.17 7.50 -22.04
N ALA A 447 8.51 8.79 -22.04
CA ALA A 447 9.71 9.29 -22.70
C ALA A 447 10.99 8.58 -22.20
N LYS A 448 11.98 8.38 -23.06
CA LYS A 448 13.25 7.69 -22.70
C LYS A 448 13.96 8.35 -21.50
N SER A 449 13.82 9.67 -21.34
CA SER A 449 14.32 10.42 -20.17
C SER A 449 13.72 9.92 -18.84
N CYS A 450 12.47 9.44 -18.86
CA CYS A 450 11.79 8.90 -17.69
C CYS A 450 12.47 7.62 -17.16
N SER A 451 13.04 6.78 -18.04
CA SER A 451 13.78 5.58 -17.60
C SER A 451 15.02 5.93 -16.75
N ARG A 452 15.70 7.05 -17.09
CA ARG A 452 16.82 7.55 -16.30
C ARG A 452 16.34 8.10 -14.96
N SER A 453 15.29 8.92 -14.96
CA SER A 453 14.65 9.43 -13.73
C SER A 453 14.20 8.31 -12.81
N PHE A 454 13.62 7.24 -13.36
CA PHE A 454 13.19 6.05 -12.62
C PHE A 454 14.38 5.33 -11.97
N THR A 455 15.46 5.13 -12.73
CA THR A 455 16.68 4.48 -12.20
C THR A 455 17.28 5.29 -11.05
N SER A 456 17.39 6.62 -11.21
CA SER A 456 17.83 7.52 -10.14
C SER A 456 16.90 7.47 -8.93
N TYR A 457 15.58 7.48 -9.14
CA TYR A 457 14.60 7.37 -8.07
C TYR A 457 14.76 6.06 -7.28
N MET A 458 14.96 4.94 -7.96
CA MET A 458 15.16 3.65 -7.31
C MET A 458 16.47 3.61 -6.52
N ALA A 459 17.57 4.10 -7.08
CA ALA A 459 18.87 4.17 -6.40
C ALA A 459 18.80 5.01 -5.11
N VAL A 460 18.24 6.23 -5.22
CA VAL A 460 18.05 7.11 -4.06
C VAL A 460 17.06 6.48 -3.06
N SER A 461 16.05 5.74 -3.53
CA SER A 461 15.09 5.08 -2.65
C SER A 461 15.70 3.97 -1.82
N VAL A 462 16.49 3.08 -2.44
CA VAL A 462 17.21 2.02 -1.74
C VAL A 462 18.20 2.61 -0.73
N LEU A 463 19.00 3.61 -1.15
CA LEU A 463 19.97 4.26 -0.27
C LEU A 463 19.30 4.97 0.92
N SER A 464 18.22 5.72 0.67
CA SER A 464 17.47 6.39 1.73
C SER A 464 16.84 5.40 2.71
N ALA A 465 16.33 4.26 2.22
CA ALA A 465 15.73 3.23 3.04
C ALA A 465 16.78 2.54 3.91
N PHE A 466 17.95 2.22 3.33
CA PHE A 466 19.11 1.70 4.04
C PHE A 466 19.55 2.65 5.17
N ILE A 467 19.82 3.93 4.85
CA ILE A 467 20.27 4.91 5.86
C ILE A 467 19.21 5.11 6.96
N SER A 468 17.93 5.24 6.59
CA SER A 468 16.85 5.34 7.58
C SER A 468 16.84 4.13 8.53
N SER A 469 17.05 2.94 7.96
CA SER A 469 16.94 1.69 8.70
C SER A 469 18.08 1.45 9.70
N LEU A 470 19.27 2.04 9.47
CA LEU A 470 20.37 2.07 10.46
C LEU A 470 19.93 2.71 11.79
N GLY A 471 19.00 3.66 11.75
CA GLY A 471 18.49 4.37 12.92
C GLY A 471 17.35 3.67 13.66
N ILE A 472 16.76 2.60 13.11
CA ILE A 472 15.59 1.94 13.73
C ILE A 472 15.98 1.27 15.05
N THR A 473 17.01 0.42 15.04
CA THR A 473 17.47 -0.29 16.25
C THR A 473 17.94 0.68 17.33
N PRO A 474 18.78 1.69 17.02
CA PRO A 474 19.20 2.68 18.01
C PRO A 474 18.06 3.53 18.56
N ALA A 475 17.11 3.96 17.74
CA ALA A 475 15.94 4.70 18.20
C ALA A 475 15.09 3.85 19.15
N TYR A 476 14.82 2.58 18.79
CA TYR A 476 14.07 1.65 19.62
C TYR A 476 14.75 1.39 20.98
N MET A 477 16.08 1.19 20.97
CA MET A 477 16.87 0.97 22.19
C MET A 477 16.92 2.21 23.09
N VAL A 478 16.96 3.41 22.53
CA VAL A 478 16.87 4.67 23.30
C VAL A 478 15.53 4.75 24.00
N THR A 479 14.41 4.50 23.29
CA THR A 479 13.07 4.49 23.90
C THR A 479 13.00 3.52 25.07
N ILE A 480 13.48 2.28 24.90
CA ILE A 480 13.50 1.27 25.98
C ILE A 480 14.36 1.71 27.17
N ARG A 481 15.54 2.29 26.92
CA ARG A 481 16.47 2.69 27.99
C ARG A 481 16.02 3.93 28.76
N CYS A 482 15.15 4.77 28.18
CA CYS A 482 14.53 5.92 28.86
C CYS A 482 13.39 5.53 29.80
N ILE A 483 12.92 4.28 29.76
CA ILE A 483 11.81 3.79 30.58
C ILE A 483 12.36 2.97 31.75
N SER A 484 11.85 3.23 32.95
CA SER A 484 12.20 2.47 34.15
C SER A 484 11.93 0.97 33.95
N PRO A 485 12.79 0.06 34.45
CA PRO A 485 12.71 -1.38 34.18
C PRO A 485 11.34 -2.02 34.47
N HIS A 486 10.67 -1.57 35.53
CA HIS A 486 9.35 -2.06 35.96
C HIS A 486 8.18 -1.61 35.08
N LEU A 487 8.43 -0.74 34.09
CA LEU A 487 7.39 -0.11 33.26
C LEU A 487 7.58 -0.31 31.75
N LYS A 488 8.67 -0.97 31.33
CA LYS A 488 9.04 -1.12 29.91
C LYS A 488 7.99 -1.85 29.08
N SER A 489 7.45 -2.96 29.59
CA SER A 489 6.45 -3.77 28.87
C SER A 489 5.14 -3.00 28.65
N LEU A 490 4.66 -2.32 29.70
CA LEU A 490 3.46 -1.46 29.64
C LEU A 490 3.67 -0.29 28.67
N ALA A 491 4.80 0.39 28.77
CA ALA A 491 5.15 1.49 27.88
C ALA A 491 5.19 1.04 26.42
N LEU A 492 5.90 -0.04 26.10
CA LEU A 492 5.93 -0.60 24.74
C LEU A 492 4.53 -1.00 24.22
N GLY A 493 3.67 -1.53 25.09
CA GLY A 493 2.26 -1.81 24.77
C GLY A 493 1.46 -0.55 24.43
N MET A 494 1.56 0.50 25.27
CA MET A 494 0.91 1.79 25.03
C MET A 494 1.44 2.50 23.78
N GLN A 495 2.77 2.51 23.59
CA GLN A 495 3.41 3.04 22.40
C GLN A 495 2.88 2.35 21.15
N THR A 496 2.81 1.01 21.15
CA THR A 496 2.29 0.24 20.02
C THR A 496 0.83 0.59 19.76
N MET A 497 -0.01 0.67 20.79
CA MET A 497 -1.42 1.05 20.66
C MET A 497 -1.57 2.46 20.03
N ILE A 498 -0.90 3.47 20.60
CA ILE A 498 -0.97 4.86 20.13
C ILE A 498 -0.52 4.97 18.67
N VAL A 499 0.62 4.34 18.34
CA VAL A 499 1.19 4.34 17.00
C VAL A 499 0.25 3.68 15.99
N ARG A 500 -0.49 2.64 16.38
CA ARG A 500 -1.46 1.95 15.53
C ARG A 500 -2.75 2.76 15.34
N VAL A 501 -3.27 3.38 16.41
CA VAL A 501 -4.48 4.24 16.36
C VAL A 501 -4.23 5.50 15.53
N LEU A 502 -3.22 6.28 15.91
CA LEU A 502 -2.97 7.62 15.35
C LEU A 502 -2.08 7.57 14.10
N GLY A 503 -1.28 6.51 13.95
CA GLY A 503 -0.42 6.31 12.79
C GLY A 503 -1.02 5.39 11.75
N GLY A 504 -1.45 4.20 12.15
CA GLY A 504 -1.88 3.13 11.25
C GLY A 504 -3.19 3.37 10.53
N ILE A 505 -4.25 3.77 11.25
CA ILE A 505 -5.59 3.97 10.68
C ILE A 505 -5.69 5.19 9.76
N PRO A 506 -5.33 6.41 10.20
CA PRO A 506 -5.57 7.60 9.39
C PRO A 506 -4.63 7.69 8.18
N ALA A 507 -3.40 7.15 8.26
CA ALA A 507 -2.40 7.30 7.20
C ALA A 507 -2.91 6.84 5.82
N PRO A 508 -3.33 5.59 5.62
CA PRO A 508 -3.84 5.16 4.33
C PRO A 508 -5.04 5.97 3.82
N ILE A 509 -5.92 6.41 4.72
CA ILE A 509 -7.16 7.13 4.35
C ILE A 509 -6.84 8.48 3.74
N TYR A 510 -6.07 9.33 4.44
CA TYR A 510 -5.79 10.67 3.93
C TYR A 510 -4.75 10.64 2.80
N PHE A 511 -3.78 9.71 2.79
CA PHE A 511 -2.87 9.57 1.64
C PHE A 511 -3.66 9.16 0.39
N GLY A 512 -4.64 8.27 0.55
CA GLY A 512 -5.60 7.94 -0.50
C GLY A 512 -6.42 9.15 -0.94
N ALA A 513 -6.89 9.98 0.00
CA ALA A 513 -7.62 11.21 -0.34
C ALA A 513 -6.74 12.20 -1.14
N PHE A 514 -5.47 12.40 -0.76
CA PHE A 514 -4.54 13.22 -1.53
C PHE A 514 -4.35 12.68 -2.95
N ILE A 515 -4.18 11.37 -3.10
CA ILE A 515 -4.11 10.74 -4.42
C ILE A 515 -5.37 11.05 -5.24
N ASP A 516 -6.55 10.91 -4.64
CA ASP A 516 -7.82 11.14 -5.33
C ASP A 516 -8.03 12.60 -5.78
N LEU A 517 -7.40 13.58 -5.12
CA LEU A 517 -7.46 14.99 -5.54
C LEU A 517 -6.73 15.24 -6.86
N THR A 518 -5.72 14.43 -7.16
CA THR A 518 -4.87 14.59 -8.35
C THR A 518 -5.42 13.87 -9.59
N CYS A 519 -6.59 13.25 -9.50
CA CYS A 519 -7.14 12.48 -10.61
C CYS A 519 -7.65 13.38 -11.76
N LEU A 520 -7.17 13.10 -12.97
CA LEU A 520 -7.59 13.75 -14.21
C LEU A 520 -8.78 13.03 -14.85
N LYS A 521 -8.85 11.70 -14.77
CA LYS A 521 -9.93 10.91 -15.37
C LYS A 521 -10.47 9.84 -14.43
N TRP A 522 -11.71 10.04 -13.99
CA TRP A 522 -12.50 9.04 -13.27
C TRP A 522 -13.13 8.06 -14.24
N SER A 523 -13.19 6.78 -13.85
CA SER A 523 -14.13 5.84 -14.45
C SER A 523 -15.54 6.08 -13.94
N VAL A 524 -16.53 5.68 -14.73
CA VAL A 524 -17.94 5.75 -14.40
C VAL A 524 -18.46 4.33 -14.19
N LYS A 525 -19.21 4.12 -13.11
CA LYS A 525 -19.84 2.83 -12.84
C LYS A 525 -21.00 2.59 -13.81
N LYS A 526 -21.39 1.33 -14.01
CA LYS A 526 -22.49 0.94 -14.93
C LYS A 526 -23.81 1.67 -14.67
N CYS A 527 -24.17 1.87 -13.40
CA CYS A 527 -25.36 2.62 -12.99
C CYS A 527 -25.10 4.11 -12.71
N GLY A 528 -24.00 4.67 -13.23
CA GLY A 528 -23.58 6.04 -12.97
C GLY A 528 -22.81 6.20 -11.66
N GLY A 529 -22.15 7.36 -11.52
CA GLY A 529 -21.31 7.71 -10.38
C GLY A 529 -19.82 7.38 -10.54
N ARG A 530 -19.00 7.96 -9.65
CA ARG A 530 -17.53 7.92 -9.69
C ARG A 530 -16.96 6.55 -9.29
N GLY A 531 -16.15 5.97 -10.16
CA GLY A 531 -15.42 4.72 -9.98
C GLY A 531 -13.95 4.92 -9.56
N ALA A 532 -13.05 4.03 -9.99
CA ALA A 532 -11.61 4.20 -9.81
C ALA A 532 -11.04 5.25 -10.78
N CYS A 533 -9.96 5.91 -10.39
CA CYS A 533 -9.26 6.83 -11.28
C CYS A 533 -8.39 6.07 -12.29
N ARG A 534 -8.39 6.52 -13.55
CA ARG A 534 -7.65 5.92 -14.66
C ARG A 534 -6.39 6.70 -15.03
N LEU A 535 -6.37 8.01 -14.79
CA LEU A 535 -5.24 8.89 -15.07
C LEU A 535 -5.11 9.95 -13.97
N TYR A 536 -3.90 10.14 -13.47
CA TYR A 536 -3.55 11.13 -12.45
C TYR A 536 -2.63 12.19 -13.03
N ASP A 537 -2.68 13.40 -12.47
CA ASP A 537 -1.70 14.45 -12.71
C ASP A 537 -0.42 14.14 -11.94
N SER A 538 0.63 13.77 -12.67
CA SER A 538 1.94 13.37 -12.13
C SER A 538 2.62 14.48 -11.31
N ASP A 539 2.40 15.76 -11.63
CA ASP A 539 3.04 16.86 -10.91
C ASP A 539 2.34 17.14 -9.58
N MET A 540 1.01 17.19 -9.59
CA MET A 540 0.23 17.32 -8.37
C MET A 540 0.39 16.08 -7.47
N TYR A 541 0.38 14.88 -8.06
CA TYR A 541 0.57 13.61 -7.35
C TYR A 541 1.93 13.54 -6.65
N ARG A 542 2.99 14.02 -7.33
CA ARG A 542 4.32 14.16 -6.75
C ARG A 542 4.33 15.17 -5.60
N TYR A 543 3.73 16.34 -5.79
CA TYR A 543 3.72 17.43 -4.81
C TYR A 543 2.94 17.04 -3.54
N ASP A 544 1.72 16.54 -3.68
CA ASP A 544 0.83 16.24 -2.56
C ASP A 544 1.35 15.07 -1.72
N ILE A 545 1.78 13.97 -2.35
CA ILE A 545 2.31 12.82 -1.60
C ILE A 545 3.65 13.17 -0.96
N ARG A 546 4.55 13.86 -1.67
CA ARG A 546 5.92 14.10 -1.19
C ARG A 546 6.00 15.22 -0.17
N ASN A 547 5.24 16.31 -0.32
CA ASN A 547 5.21 17.37 0.69
C ASN A 547 4.56 16.92 1.98
N SER A 548 3.51 16.11 1.89
CA SER A 548 2.86 15.54 3.07
C SER A 548 3.83 14.63 3.86
N ILE A 549 4.68 13.86 3.16
CA ILE A 549 5.78 13.09 3.77
C ILE A 549 6.88 13.99 4.34
N PHE A 550 7.27 15.02 3.59
CA PHE A 550 8.35 15.95 3.94
C PHE A 550 8.03 16.72 5.22
N ILE A 551 6.86 17.35 5.29
CA ILE A 551 6.38 18.12 6.44
C ILE A 551 6.32 17.21 7.69
N ARG A 552 5.76 16.00 7.56
CA ARG A 552 5.65 15.06 8.70
C ARG A 552 7.00 14.58 9.21
N ASN A 553 7.95 14.29 8.32
CA ASN A 553 9.30 13.89 8.71
C ASN A 553 10.06 15.04 9.39
N ILE A 554 9.91 16.27 8.91
CA ILE A 554 10.49 17.47 9.57
C ILE A 554 9.92 17.62 10.98
N CYS A 555 8.60 17.58 11.13
CA CYS A 555 7.95 17.67 12.43
C CYS A 555 8.48 16.59 13.38
N ALA A 556 8.57 15.34 12.92
CA ALA A 556 9.06 14.24 13.74
C ALA A 556 10.54 14.37 14.13
N ILE A 557 11.39 14.88 13.24
CA ILE A 557 12.80 15.17 13.53
C ILE A 557 12.91 16.26 14.59
N ASN A 558 12.11 17.34 14.48
CA ASN A 558 12.07 18.40 15.47
C ASN A 558 11.59 17.89 16.84
N PHE A 559 10.56 17.05 16.91
CA PHE A 559 10.13 16.43 18.17
C PHE A 559 11.23 15.61 18.86
N ILE A 560 12.05 14.89 18.08
CA ILE A 560 13.17 14.11 18.62
C ILE A 560 14.30 15.02 19.09
N LEU A 561 14.59 16.11 18.38
CA LEU A 561 15.54 17.12 18.83
C LEU A 561 15.11 17.74 20.16
N PHE A 562 13.85 18.16 20.26
CA PHE A 562 13.30 18.71 21.50
C PHE A 562 13.34 17.68 22.64
N ALA A 563 12.99 16.41 22.40
CA ALA A 563 13.07 15.36 23.41
C ALA A 563 14.53 15.09 23.85
N GLY A 564 15.48 15.11 22.92
CA GLY A 564 16.91 14.93 23.20
C GLY A 564 17.51 16.09 23.99
N LEU A 565 17.22 17.33 23.58
CA LEU A 565 17.60 18.55 24.29
C LEU A 565 16.99 18.59 25.69
N PHE A 566 15.69 18.30 25.82
CA PHE A 566 15.00 18.25 27.10
C PHE A 566 15.62 17.20 28.03
N SER A 567 15.90 15.99 27.53
CA SER A 567 16.55 14.93 28.32
C SER A 567 17.97 15.30 28.75
N TRP A 568 18.72 16.00 27.88
CA TRP A 568 20.08 16.45 28.17
C TRP A 568 20.08 17.57 29.21
N VAL A 569 19.22 18.59 29.04
CA VAL A 569 19.01 19.67 30.01
C VAL A 569 18.52 19.11 31.34
N TRP A 570 17.57 18.17 31.33
CA TRP A 570 17.10 17.50 32.55
C TRP A 570 18.22 16.74 33.25
N SER A 571 19.08 16.03 32.50
CA SER A 571 20.23 15.33 33.08
C SER A 571 21.26 16.30 33.68
N LEU A 572 21.51 17.43 33.04
CA LEU A 572 22.36 18.49 33.58
C LEU A 572 21.78 19.12 34.84
N VAL A 573 20.46 19.39 34.86
CA VAL A 573 19.75 19.94 36.03
C VAL A 573 19.71 18.92 37.18
N SER A 574 19.54 17.63 36.87
CA SER A 574 19.55 16.53 37.86
C SER A 574 20.94 16.33 38.49
N VAL A 575 22.00 16.55 37.71
CA VAL A 575 23.39 16.47 38.20
C VAL A 575 23.81 17.76 38.92
N ALA A 576 23.23 18.90 38.57
CA ALA A 576 23.53 20.20 39.19
C ALA A 576 22.72 20.49 40.47
N SER A 577 21.70 19.68 40.79
CA SER A 577 20.81 19.91 41.94
C SER A 577 20.79 18.71 42.89
N PRO A 578 21.52 18.72 44.02
CA PRO A 578 21.41 17.64 45.02
C PRO A 578 20.06 17.63 45.79
N PHE A 579 19.14 18.56 45.49
CA PHE A 579 17.94 18.82 46.30
C PHE A 579 16.69 18.01 45.92
N PHE A 580 16.72 17.21 44.86
CA PHE A 580 15.62 16.31 44.50
C PHE A 580 16.08 14.84 44.53
N SER A 581 16.42 14.38 45.73
CA SER A 581 16.36 12.96 46.09
C SER A 581 14.88 12.52 46.13
N PRO A 582 14.46 11.42 45.49
CA PRO A 582 13.18 10.81 45.82
C PRO A 582 13.32 10.16 47.20
N SER A 583 12.76 10.81 48.22
CA SER A 583 12.52 10.18 49.51
C SER A 583 11.46 9.08 49.35
N LEU A 584 11.91 7.83 49.51
CA LEU A 584 11.19 6.58 49.82
C LEU A 584 9.95 6.21 48.98
#